data_AF-A0A940TQC1-F1
#
_entry.id   AF-A0A940TQC1-F1
#
_cell.length_a   1.000
_cell.length_b   1.000
_cell.length_c   1.000
_cell.angle_alpha   90.00
_cell.angle_beta   90.00
_cell.angle_gamma   90.00
#
_symmetry.space_group_name_H-M   'P 1'
#
loop_
_entity.id
_entity.type
_entity.pdbx_description
1 polymer ?
#
loop_
_entity_poly.entity_id
_entity_poly.type
_entity_poly.pdbx_seq_one_letter_code
_entity_poly.pdbx_strand_id
1 'polypeptide(L)'
;KMDGTQTGSVRVAISKGRSAVLFKRPTKAFQDMLATGGEGLRVLRLEGAVPVEGGLPLLMDGKIVGAIGISGGTSQQDGLVAKAGADTLK
;
A
#
# COMPACT_ATOMS: atom_id res chain seq x y z
N LYS A 1 -7.73 9.22 -10.92
CA LYS A 1 -6.86 10.26 -10.31
C LYS A 1 -7.74 11.49 -10.09
N MET A 2 -7.67 12.14 -8.93
CA MET A 2 -8.39 13.41 -8.70
C MET A 2 -7.62 14.59 -9.30
N ASP A 3 -8.30 15.70 -9.56
CA ASP A 3 -7.67 16.93 -10.04
C ASP A 3 -6.77 17.54 -8.97
N GLY A 4 -5.70 18.22 -9.40
CA GLY A 4 -4.68 18.78 -8.49
C GLY A 4 -3.74 17.75 -7.85
N THR A 5 -4.02 16.44 -7.92
CA THR A 5 -3.10 15.40 -7.41
C THR A 5 -1.87 15.26 -8.32
N GLN A 6 -0.70 15.10 -7.69
CA GLN A 6 0.59 14.82 -8.33
C GLN A 6 0.46 13.68 -9.36
N THR A 7 1.00 13.88 -10.58
CA THR A 7 0.92 12.88 -11.64
C THR A 7 1.61 11.56 -11.26
N GLY A 8 2.68 11.63 -10.45
CA GLY A 8 3.40 10.46 -9.95
C GLY A 8 2.56 9.54 -9.07
N SER A 9 1.55 10.07 -8.37
CA SER A 9 0.68 9.31 -7.49
C SER A 9 -0.08 8.19 -8.21
N VAL A 10 -0.35 8.33 -9.51
CA VAL A 10 -1.00 7.26 -10.29
C VAL A 10 -0.17 5.98 -10.25
N ARG A 11 1.13 6.08 -10.57
CA ARG A 11 2.02 4.92 -10.57
C ARG A 11 2.27 4.42 -9.15
N VAL A 12 2.42 5.32 -8.19
CA VAL A 12 2.63 4.96 -6.78
C VAL A 12 1.43 4.20 -6.22
N ALA A 13 0.20 4.65 -6.46
CA ALA A 13 -1.02 3.96 -6.03
C ALA A 13 -1.10 2.54 -6.60
N ILE A 14 -0.83 2.37 -7.90
CA ILE A 14 -0.81 1.06 -8.55
C ILE A 14 0.27 0.16 -7.92
N SER A 15 1.48 0.67 -7.72
CA SER A 15 2.58 -0.09 -7.11
C SER A 15 2.28 -0.48 -5.66
N LYS A 16 1.65 0.39 -4.86
CA LYS A 16 1.21 0.07 -3.49
C LYS A 16 0.21 -1.09 -3.49
N GLY A 17 -0.79 -1.06 -4.37
CA GLY A 17 -1.76 -2.15 -4.52
C GLY A 17 -1.10 -3.46 -4.95
N ARG A 18 -0.23 -3.42 -5.98
CA ARG A 18 0.53 -4.61 -6.43
C ARG A 18 1.39 -5.20 -5.32
N SER A 19 2.10 -4.35 -4.59
CA SER A 19 2.92 -4.77 -3.44
C SER A 19 2.09 -5.48 -2.38
N ALA A 20 0.90 -4.96 -2.08
CA ALA A 20 0.02 -5.54 -1.07
C ALA A 20 -0.45 -6.96 -1.42
N VAL A 21 -0.76 -7.24 -2.69
CA VAL A 21 -1.08 -8.60 -3.15
C VAL A 21 0.15 -9.50 -3.17
N LEU A 22 1.27 -9.01 -3.74
CA LEU A 22 2.49 -9.78 -3.93
C LEU A 22 3.01 -10.37 -2.62
N PHE A 23 2.96 -9.58 -1.55
CA PHE A 23 3.44 -9.99 -0.23
C PHE A 23 2.32 -10.31 0.78
N LYS A 24 1.06 -10.30 0.32
CA LYS A 24 -0.13 -10.62 1.10
C LYS A 24 -0.20 -9.85 2.43
N ARG A 25 0.15 -8.56 2.41
CA ARG A 25 0.20 -7.70 3.61
C ARG A 25 0.06 -6.22 3.28
N PRO A 26 -0.40 -5.38 4.21
CA PRO A 26 -0.39 -3.92 4.05
C PRO A 26 1.00 -3.36 3.72
N THR A 27 1.09 -2.37 2.85
CA THR A 27 2.37 -1.68 2.57
C THR A 27 2.90 -0.90 3.79
N LYS A 28 2.02 -0.60 4.75
CA LYS A 28 2.40 -0.06 6.06
C LYS A 28 3.44 -0.93 6.76
N ALA A 29 3.33 -2.25 6.69
CA ALA A 29 4.28 -3.15 7.32
C ALA A 29 5.71 -2.96 6.79
N PHE A 30 5.85 -2.63 5.50
CA PHE A 30 7.15 -2.32 4.90
C PHE A 30 7.66 -0.93 5.27
N GLN A 31 6.76 0.06 5.36
CA GLN A 31 7.11 1.40 5.84
C GLN A 31 7.63 1.34 7.28
N ASP A 32 6.92 0.63 8.16
CA ASP A 32 7.28 0.50 9.56
C ASP A 32 8.60 -0.31 9.71
N MET A 33 8.81 -1.35 8.88
CA MET A 33 10.08 -2.08 8.81
C MET A 33 11.24 -1.20 8.31
N LEU A 34 11.02 -0.38 7.28
CA LEU A 34 12.06 0.53 6.79
C LEU A 34 12.47 1.54 7.86
N ALA A 35 11.50 2.03 8.65
CA ALA A 35 11.71 3.01 9.70
C ALA A 35 12.59 2.50 10.86
N THR A 36 12.75 1.18 11.03
CA THR A 36 13.65 0.63 12.06
C THR A 36 15.14 0.77 11.71
N GLY A 37 15.47 1.08 10.45
CA GLY A 37 16.85 1.14 9.97
C GLY A 37 17.56 -0.22 10.06
N GLY A 38 18.89 -0.23 10.01
CA GLY A 38 19.69 -1.45 10.14
C GLY A 38 19.24 -2.57 9.20
N GLU A 39 18.83 -3.71 9.76
CA GLU A 39 18.28 -4.83 8.99
C GLU A 39 16.98 -4.49 8.24
N GLY A 40 16.19 -3.53 8.74
CA GLY A 40 14.97 -3.03 8.10
C GLY A 40 15.21 -2.43 6.71
N LEU A 41 16.42 -1.92 6.44
CA LEU A 41 16.82 -1.42 5.12
C LEU A 41 16.80 -2.51 4.02
N ARG A 42 16.83 -3.79 4.40
CA ARG A 42 16.75 -4.92 3.46
C ARG A 42 15.46 -4.90 2.64
N VAL A 43 14.39 -4.29 3.14
CA VAL A 43 13.12 -4.14 2.40
C VAL A 43 13.30 -3.41 1.06
N LEU A 44 14.27 -2.51 0.95
CA LEU A 44 14.57 -1.77 -0.28
C LEU A 44 15.11 -2.66 -1.41
N ARG A 45 15.55 -3.88 -1.09
CA ARG A 45 16.03 -4.87 -2.06
C ARG A 45 14.96 -5.90 -2.44
N LEU A 46 13.79 -5.88 -1.79
CA LEU A 46 12.69 -6.77 -2.13
C LEU A 46 11.98 -6.25 -3.40
N GLU A 47 12.08 -7.02 -4.48
CA GLU A 47 11.46 -6.66 -5.74
C GLU A 47 9.94 -6.52 -5.59
N GLY A 48 9.39 -5.38 -6.02
CA GLY A 48 7.97 -5.07 -5.90
C GLY A 48 7.49 -4.68 -4.50
N ALA A 49 8.36 -4.60 -3.50
CA ALA A 49 8.00 -4.06 -2.20
C ALA A 49 7.92 -2.53 -2.25
N VAL A 50 6.83 -1.96 -1.75
CA VAL A 50 6.65 -0.51 -1.64
C VAL A 50 6.58 -0.14 -0.16
N PRO A 51 7.64 0.41 0.44
CA PRO A 51 7.69 0.78 1.86
C PRO A 51 7.01 2.13 2.14
N VAL A 52 5.79 2.30 1.60
CA VAL A 52 4.98 3.51 1.78
C VAL A 52 3.53 3.08 2.02
N GLU A 53 2.96 3.48 3.15
CA GLU A 53 1.58 3.17 3.54
C GLU A 53 0.55 3.63 2.49
N GLY A 54 -0.55 2.88 2.35
CA GLY A 54 -1.64 3.17 1.41
C GLY A 54 -2.03 2.01 0.49
N GLY A 55 -1.34 0.87 0.55
CA GLY A 55 -1.73 -0.36 -0.12
C GLY A 55 -2.26 -1.41 0.87
N LEU A 56 -3.43 -1.99 0.59
CA LEU A 56 -4.06 -3.03 1.42
C LEU A 56 -4.54 -4.20 0.54
N PRO A 57 -4.32 -5.46 0.97
CA PRO A 57 -4.97 -6.60 0.35
C PRO A 57 -6.48 -6.55 0.61
N LEU A 58 -7.27 -6.97 -0.38
CA LEU A 58 -8.73 -7.10 -0.27
C LEU A 58 -9.06 -8.56 0.01
N LEU A 59 -9.79 -8.81 1.09
CA LEU A 59 -10.19 -10.15 1.51
C LEU A 59 -11.69 -10.36 1.28
N MET A 60 -12.05 -11.55 0.81
CA MET A 60 -13.42 -12.05 0.72
C MET A 60 -13.38 -13.54 1.07
N ASP A 61 -14.23 -13.98 2.01
CA ASP A 61 -14.23 -15.36 2.54
C ASP A 61 -12.85 -15.86 2.97
N GLY A 62 -12.05 -15.00 3.61
CA GLY A 62 -10.69 -15.30 4.06
C GLY A 62 -9.66 -15.44 2.93
N LYS A 63 -10.02 -15.18 1.68
CA LYS A 63 -9.12 -15.25 0.51
C LYS A 63 -8.79 -13.84 0.02
N ILE A 64 -7.54 -13.63 -0.39
CA ILE A 64 -7.15 -12.39 -1.06
C ILE A 64 -7.69 -12.43 -2.49
N VAL A 65 -8.60 -11.51 -2.81
CA VAL A 65 -9.22 -11.37 -4.14
C VAL A 65 -8.64 -10.20 -4.95
N GLY A 66 -7.80 -9.39 -4.32
CA GLY A 66 -7.13 -8.26 -4.95
C GLY A 66 -6.45 -7.35 -3.95
N ALA A 67 -6.23 -6.09 -4.31
CA ALA A 67 -5.77 -5.04 -3.42
C ALA A 67 -6.31 -3.68 -3.85
N ILE A 68 -6.33 -2.77 -2.89
CA ILE A 68 -6.53 -1.34 -3.10
C ILE A 68 -5.23 -0.60 -2.81
N GLY A 69 -4.93 0.42 -3.60
CA GLY A 69 -3.75 1.27 -3.43
C GLY A 69 -4.12 2.73 -3.59
N ILE A 70 -3.77 3.57 -2.62
CA ILE A 70 -4.06 5.00 -2.59
C ILE A 70 -2.75 5.79 -2.54
N SER A 71 -2.69 6.86 -3.33
CA SER A 71 -1.61 7.83 -3.28
C SER A 71 -2.12 9.22 -3.65
N GLY A 72 -1.75 10.21 -2.86
CA GLY A 72 -2.05 11.61 -3.13
C GLY A 72 -2.04 12.49 -1.87
N GLY A 73 -2.21 11.91 -0.68
CA GLY A 73 -2.07 12.58 0.61
C GLY A 73 -0.78 12.19 1.34
N THR A 74 -0.76 12.40 2.65
CA THR A 74 0.26 11.80 3.52
C THR A 74 0.08 10.27 3.56
N SER A 75 1.14 9.54 3.91
CA SER A 75 1.09 8.08 4.10
C SER A 75 -0.09 7.63 4.96
N GLN A 76 -0.35 8.34 6.07
CA GLN A 76 -1.46 8.05 6.98
C GLN A 76 -2.82 8.33 6.34
N GLN A 77 -2.96 9.42 5.59
CA GLN A 77 -4.19 9.74 4.85
C GLN A 77 -4.48 8.69 3.79
N ASP A 78 -3.46 8.28 3.01
CA ASP A 78 -3.57 7.23 2.01
C ASP A 78 -4.02 5.91 2.67
N GLY A 79 -3.45 5.55 3.83
CA GLY A 79 -3.83 4.37 4.61
C GLY A 79 -5.28 4.40 5.09
N LEU A 80 -5.75 5.54 5.62
CA LEU A 80 -7.13 5.73 6.05
C LEU A 80 -8.13 5.57 4.90
N VAL A 81 -7.86 6.19 3.75
CA VAL A 81 -8.72 6.09 2.55
C VAL A 81 -8.70 4.67 1.99
N ALA A 82 -7.53 4.02 1.94
CA ALA A 82 -7.41 2.64 1.49
C ALA A 82 -8.25 1.71 2.38
N LYS A 83 -8.18 1.90 3.71
CA LYS A 83 -8.97 1.12 4.66
C LYS A 83 -10.46 1.34 4.48
N ALA A 84 -10.90 2.60 4.36
CA ALA A 84 -12.30 2.92 4.12
C ALA A 84 -12.84 2.24 2.85
N GLY A 85 -12.04 2.17 1.77
CA GLY A 85 -12.41 1.44 0.55
C GLY A 85 -12.40 -0.08 0.73
N ALA A 86 -11.39 -0.63 1.41
CA ALA A 86 -11.28 -2.06 1.67
C ALA A 86 -12.45 -2.60 2.53
N ASP A 87 -12.86 -1.83 3.55
CA ASP A 87 -13.96 -2.18 4.46
C ASP A 87 -15.34 -2.22 3.76
N THR A 88 -15.44 -1.80 2.49
CA THR A 88 -16.68 -1.93 1.70
C THR A 88 -16.88 -3.33 1.12
N LEU A 89 -15.82 -4.14 1.04
CA LEU A 89 -15.92 -5.55 0.69
C LEU A 89 -16.54 -6.31 1.87
N LYS A 90 -17.66 -6.99 1.60
CA LYS A 90 -18.32 -7.92 2.54
C LYS A 90 -17.81 -9.34 2.31
#